data_AF-A0A7V0V984-F1
#
_entry.id   AF-A0A7V0V984-F1
#
_cell.length_a   1.000
_cell.length_b   1.000
_cell.length_c   1.000
_cell.angle_alpha   90.00
_cell.angle_beta   90.00
_cell.angle_gamma   90.00
#
_symmetry.space_group_name_H-M   'P 1'
#
loop_
_entity.id
_entity.type
_entity.pdbx_description
1 polymer ?
#
loop_
_entity_poly.entity_id
_entity_poly.type
_entity_poly.pdbx_seq_one_letter_code
_entity_poly.pdbx_strand_id
1 'polypeptide(L)'
;MESTKSSSLLELIEYDLAKTKKELLANAFSGHKLLADQLRDIKNLPLASLLLVSASFGNYKSDELIPVAVGLELLRLAAETHYRGLDEDGRASDVSARNLSLITADNYYARAINIAAPLKKGYIVEFMVKAIADIAEAEISKLETGAQSSDLNSVVAEKHLSLFRSAVKLGLLISNCSLDIEGILINFASLFGYIYHIVYAAQGKDLALIDHLGDVKNQAALLLRNLPKEQGSLLENMLAAI
;
A
#
# COMPACT_ATOMS: atom_id res chain seq x y z
N MET A 1 21.92 -22.38 15.54
CA MET A 1 22.73 -21.30 14.94
C MET A 1 21.92 -20.44 13.94
N GLU A 2 20.58 -20.50 13.94
CA GLU A 2 19.72 -19.76 12.99
C GLU A 2 19.12 -18.47 13.54
N SER A 3 19.04 -18.27 14.87
CA SER A 3 18.37 -17.08 15.42
C SER A 3 19.12 -15.77 15.18
N THR A 4 20.42 -15.81 14.84
CA THR A 4 21.26 -14.63 14.62
C THR A 4 21.05 -13.98 13.25
N LYS A 5 20.69 -14.77 12.21
CA LYS A 5 20.40 -14.25 10.86
C LYS A 5 19.03 -13.58 10.76
N SER A 6 18.05 -14.07 11.52
CA SER A 6 16.70 -13.51 11.54
C SER A 6 16.69 -12.12 12.21
N SER A 7 17.43 -11.95 13.31
CA SER A 7 17.61 -10.63 13.96
C SER A 7 18.20 -9.59 13.02
N SER A 8 19.25 -9.94 12.25
CA SER A 8 19.91 -8.99 11.34
C SER A 8 19.04 -8.53 10.17
N LEU A 9 18.11 -9.38 9.70
CA LEU A 9 17.23 -9.03 8.57
C LEU A 9 16.06 -8.16 9.02
N LEU A 10 15.51 -8.43 10.21
CA LEU A 10 14.45 -7.60 10.79
C LEU A 10 14.97 -6.18 11.08
N GLU A 11 16.15 -6.07 11.69
CA GLU A 11 16.82 -4.79 11.93
C GLU A 11 17.07 -4.01 10.63
N LEU A 12 17.42 -4.71 9.54
CA LEU A 12 17.56 -4.10 8.21
C LEU A 12 16.23 -3.58 7.66
N ILE A 13 15.15 -4.36 7.76
CA ILE A 13 13.81 -3.94 7.31
C ILE A 13 13.33 -2.72 8.11
N GLU A 14 13.53 -2.70 9.42
CA GLU A 14 13.17 -1.56 10.27
C GLU A 14 13.97 -0.30 9.90
N TYR A 15 15.27 -0.45 9.66
CA TYR A 15 16.13 0.62 9.19
C TYR A 15 15.66 1.17 7.83
N ASP A 16 15.35 0.29 6.89
CA ASP A 16 14.89 0.67 5.55
C ASP A 16 13.47 1.27 5.56
N LEU A 17 12.59 0.83 6.46
CA LEU A 17 11.30 1.49 6.72
C LEU A 17 11.48 2.91 7.26
N ALA A 18 12.39 3.11 8.22
CA ALA A 18 12.68 4.43 8.76
C ALA A 18 13.25 5.37 7.68
N LYS A 19 14.14 4.85 6.83
CA LYS A 19 14.69 5.58 5.68
C LYS A 19 13.61 5.90 4.64
N THR A 20 12.76 4.93 4.32
CA THR A 20 11.58 5.12 3.44
C THR A 20 10.67 6.21 3.97
N LYS A 21 10.37 6.23 5.27
CA LYS A 21 9.55 7.28 5.90
C LYS A 21 10.17 8.66 5.72
N LYS A 22 11.46 8.78 5.98
CA LYS A 22 12.19 10.04 5.82
C LYS A 22 12.15 10.53 4.37
N GLU A 23 12.41 9.66 3.41
CA GLU A 23 12.37 9.99 1.99
C GLU A 23 10.95 10.29 1.51
N LEU A 24 9.93 9.59 1.99
CA LEU A 24 8.53 9.86 1.70
C LEU A 24 8.14 11.27 2.15
N LEU A 25 8.46 11.65 3.39
CA LEU A 25 8.15 12.99 3.90
C LEU A 25 8.87 14.08 3.10
N ALA A 26 10.14 13.82 2.76
CA ALA A 26 10.93 14.72 1.91
C ALA A 26 10.36 14.82 0.49
N ASN A 27 9.69 13.79 -0.04
CA ASN A 27 9.12 13.83 -1.38
C ASN A 27 7.65 14.27 -1.41
N ALA A 28 6.86 14.04 -0.37
CA ALA A 28 5.46 14.45 -0.32
C ALA A 28 5.34 15.96 -0.02
N PHE A 29 6.08 16.47 0.97
CA PHE A 29 5.77 17.77 1.58
C PHE A 29 6.83 18.84 1.34
N SER A 30 7.74 18.64 0.37
CA SER A 30 8.82 19.59 0.08
C SER A 30 8.68 20.31 -1.27
N GLY A 31 9.36 21.44 -1.40
CA GLY A 31 9.47 22.22 -2.64
C GLY A 31 8.48 23.38 -2.73
N HIS A 32 7.31 23.28 -2.07
CA HIS A 32 6.31 24.36 -2.06
C HIS A 32 5.62 24.48 -0.70
N LYS A 33 5.39 25.73 -0.25
CA LYS A 33 4.74 26.03 1.03
C LYS A 33 3.36 25.35 1.17
N LEU A 34 2.57 25.36 0.10
CA LEU A 34 1.23 24.74 0.09
C LEU A 34 1.26 23.22 0.34
N LEU A 35 2.32 22.53 -0.06
CA LEU A 35 2.51 21.11 0.25
C LEU A 35 3.01 20.92 1.69
N ALA A 36 3.92 21.78 2.14
CA ALA A 36 4.41 21.74 3.51
C ALA A 36 3.28 21.96 4.54
N ASP A 37 2.34 22.86 4.22
CA ASP A 37 1.15 23.13 5.04
C ASP A 37 0.17 21.93 5.09
N GLN A 38 0.33 20.95 4.20
CA GLN A 38 -0.43 19.68 4.20
C GLN A 38 0.27 18.56 4.95
N LEU A 39 1.40 18.81 5.62
CA LEU A 39 2.14 17.81 6.39
C LEU A 39 1.19 17.08 7.35
N ARG A 40 1.12 15.76 7.19
CA ARG A 40 0.39 14.88 8.11
C ARG A 40 1.38 14.01 8.84
N ASP A 41 1.03 13.63 10.06
CA ASP A 41 1.75 12.58 10.76
C ASP A 41 1.46 11.24 10.05
N ILE A 42 2.37 10.85 9.14
CA ILE A 42 2.33 9.56 8.47
C ILE A 42 2.86 8.53 9.47
N LYS A 43 1.96 7.90 10.23
CA LYS A 43 2.35 6.92 11.24
C LYS A 43 2.83 5.61 10.60
N ASN A 44 2.04 5.09 9.65
CA ASN A 44 2.23 3.75 9.09
C ASN A 44 2.59 3.82 7.59
N LEU A 45 3.34 2.83 7.11
CA LEU A 45 3.76 2.67 5.71
C LEU A 45 3.35 1.28 5.17
N PRO A 46 2.04 1.02 5.02
CA PRO A 46 1.52 -0.32 4.74
C PRO A 46 2.08 -0.96 3.46
N LEU A 47 2.24 -0.19 2.37
CA LEU A 47 2.75 -0.70 1.11
C LEU A 47 4.26 -0.89 1.15
N ALA A 48 4.98 0.01 1.83
CA ALA A 48 6.41 -0.16 2.06
C ALA A 48 6.68 -1.44 2.88
N SER A 49 5.94 -1.66 3.96
CA SER A 49 6.07 -2.86 4.79
C SER A 49 5.84 -4.14 3.99
N LEU A 50 4.78 -4.18 3.18
CA LEU A 50 4.50 -5.34 2.31
C LEU A 50 5.61 -5.59 1.29
N LEU A 51 6.12 -4.55 0.63
CA LEU A 51 7.20 -4.66 -0.35
C LEU A 51 8.49 -5.18 0.30
N LEU A 52 8.92 -4.56 1.40
CA LEU A 52 10.17 -4.91 2.05
C LEU A 52 10.12 -6.33 2.61
N VAL A 53 9.01 -6.72 3.23
CA VAL A 53 8.92 -8.07 3.76
C VAL A 53 8.73 -9.11 2.66
N SER A 54 7.98 -8.85 1.59
CA SER A 54 7.93 -9.80 0.48
C SER A 54 9.32 -9.98 -0.17
N ALA A 55 10.11 -8.91 -0.24
CA ALA A 55 11.48 -8.97 -0.74
C ALA A 55 12.42 -9.79 0.17
N SER A 56 12.14 -9.90 1.47
CA SER A 56 12.97 -10.61 2.44
C SER A 56 12.97 -12.13 2.26
N PHE A 57 12.07 -12.67 1.44
CA PHE A 57 12.06 -14.08 1.05
C PHE A 57 13.07 -14.42 -0.07
N GLY A 58 13.81 -13.43 -0.56
CA GLY A 58 14.77 -13.57 -1.65
C GLY A 58 16.05 -12.78 -1.41
N ASN A 59 16.69 -12.34 -2.50
CA ASN A 59 17.86 -11.49 -2.45
C ASN A 59 17.45 -10.03 -2.21
N TYR A 60 17.41 -9.64 -0.94
CA TYR A 60 17.01 -8.31 -0.50
C TYR A 60 17.95 -7.20 -1.02
N LYS A 61 17.40 -6.15 -1.64
CA LYS A 61 18.15 -5.06 -2.31
C LYS A 61 17.65 -3.69 -1.87
N SER A 62 18.11 -3.21 -0.72
CA SER A 62 17.67 -1.93 -0.13
C SER A 62 17.72 -0.74 -1.08
N ASP A 63 18.76 -0.67 -1.91
CA ASP A 63 19.00 0.39 -2.88
C ASP A 63 17.95 0.45 -3.99
N GLU A 64 17.38 -0.70 -4.36
CA GLU A 64 16.25 -0.78 -5.30
C GLU A 64 14.90 -0.68 -4.59
N LEU A 65 14.76 -1.27 -3.40
CA LEU A 65 13.49 -1.40 -2.69
C LEU A 65 13.00 -0.07 -2.11
N ILE A 66 13.89 0.75 -1.54
CA ILE A 66 13.48 2.00 -0.89
C ILE A 66 12.81 2.97 -1.88
N PRO A 67 13.38 3.26 -3.07
CA PRO A 67 12.71 4.13 -4.05
C PRO A 67 11.33 3.60 -4.45
N VAL A 68 11.17 2.28 -4.60
CA VAL A 68 9.88 1.66 -4.93
C VAL A 68 8.89 1.79 -3.78
N ALA A 69 9.35 1.57 -2.54
CA ALA A 69 8.54 1.72 -1.33
C ALA A 69 8.02 3.16 -1.19
N VAL A 70 8.89 4.17 -1.39
CA VAL A 70 8.51 5.58 -1.40
C VAL A 70 7.49 5.86 -2.51
N GLY A 71 7.74 5.33 -3.72
CA GLY A 71 6.83 5.47 -4.85
C GLY A 71 5.43 4.93 -4.55
N LEU A 72 5.33 3.69 -4.07
CA LEU A 72 4.06 3.06 -3.73
C LEU A 72 3.29 3.84 -2.65
N GLU A 73 3.97 4.32 -1.61
CA GLU A 73 3.33 5.14 -0.58
C GLU A 73 2.85 6.50 -1.12
N LEU A 74 3.60 7.13 -2.03
CA LEU A 74 3.12 8.32 -2.73
C LEU A 74 1.87 8.03 -3.57
N LEU A 75 1.78 6.88 -4.24
CA LEU A 75 0.58 6.47 -4.97
C LEU A 75 -0.63 6.29 -4.05
N ARG A 76 -0.42 5.68 -2.87
CA ARG A 76 -1.46 5.58 -1.84
C ARG A 76 -1.94 6.95 -1.39
N LEU A 77 -1.00 7.85 -1.07
CA LEU A 77 -1.32 9.22 -0.67
C LEU A 77 -2.06 9.98 -1.79
N ALA A 78 -1.69 9.76 -3.05
CA ALA A 78 -2.33 10.35 -4.21
C ALA A 78 -3.78 9.90 -4.31
N ALA A 79 -4.03 8.58 -4.28
CA ALA A 79 -5.38 8.02 -4.32
C ALA A 79 -6.24 8.50 -3.15
N GLU A 80 -5.71 8.48 -1.92
CA GLU A 80 -6.42 9.01 -0.75
C GLU A 80 -6.73 10.50 -0.90
N THR A 81 -5.81 11.30 -1.42
CA THR A 81 -6.01 12.76 -1.59
C THR A 81 -6.99 13.06 -2.73
N HIS A 82 -7.00 12.26 -3.78
CA HIS A 82 -7.85 12.43 -4.95
C HIS A 82 -9.31 12.05 -4.67
N TYR A 83 -9.55 10.97 -3.92
CA TYR A 83 -10.89 10.38 -3.76
C TYR A 83 -11.53 10.63 -2.38
N ARG A 84 -10.77 10.93 -1.32
CA ARG A 84 -11.31 11.15 0.05
C ARG A 84 -11.91 12.55 0.28
N GLY A 85 -11.90 13.41 -0.74
CA GLY A 85 -12.49 14.76 -0.72
C GLY A 85 -13.82 14.88 -1.48
N LEU A 86 -14.34 13.78 -2.01
CA LEU A 86 -15.70 13.73 -2.55
C LEU A 86 -16.62 13.43 -1.35
N ASP A 87 -17.48 14.38 -0.99
CA ASP A 87 -18.63 14.04 -0.13
C ASP A 87 -19.58 13.09 -0.89
N GLU A 88 -20.62 12.60 -0.23
CA GLU A 88 -21.62 11.70 -0.82
C GLU A 88 -22.30 12.29 -2.09
N ASP A 89 -22.12 13.58 -2.36
CA ASP A 89 -22.61 14.32 -3.52
C ASP A 89 -21.50 14.78 -4.51
N GLY A 90 -20.22 14.42 -4.29
CA GLY A 90 -19.08 14.80 -5.14
C GLY A 90 -18.63 16.28 -5.06
N ARG A 91 -19.02 17.00 -4.01
CA ARG A 91 -18.80 18.43 -3.75
C ARG A 91 -17.92 18.67 -2.51
N ALA A 92 -16.67 19.06 -2.72
CA ALA A 92 -15.99 19.86 -1.71
C ALA A 92 -16.74 21.20 -1.55
N SER A 93 -17.02 21.62 -0.31
CA SER A 93 -17.68 22.90 -0.01
C SER A 93 -16.86 24.13 -0.46
N ASP A 94 -15.56 23.93 -0.76
CA ASP A 94 -14.64 24.93 -1.29
C ASP A 94 -13.91 24.41 -2.55
N VAL A 95 -14.16 25.06 -3.69
CA VAL A 95 -13.52 24.78 -4.99
C VAL A 95 -12.01 24.94 -4.93
N SER A 96 -11.50 25.89 -4.14
CA SER A 96 -10.06 26.13 -3.99
C SER A 96 -9.38 24.96 -3.27
N ALA A 97 -9.98 24.47 -2.19
CA ALA A 97 -9.48 23.30 -1.46
C ALA A 97 -9.50 22.04 -2.35
N ARG A 98 -10.53 21.86 -3.18
CA ARG A 98 -10.60 20.76 -4.15
C ARG A 98 -9.49 20.81 -5.18
N ASN A 99 -9.30 21.97 -5.81
CA ASN A 99 -8.25 22.15 -6.82
C ASN A 99 -6.87 21.90 -6.23
N LEU A 100 -6.63 22.37 -5.01
CA LEU A 100 -5.37 22.10 -4.32
C LEU A 100 -5.19 20.60 -4.03
N SER A 101 -6.24 19.89 -3.62
CA SER A 101 -6.20 18.43 -3.41
C SER A 101 -5.84 17.67 -4.68
N LEU A 102 -6.46 18.03 -5.81
CA LEU A 102 -6.17 17.43 -7.11
C LEU A 102 -4.73 17.68 -7.54
N ILE A 103 -4.26 18.92 -7.46
CA ILE A 103 -2.87 19.28 -7.80
C ILE A 103 -1.87 18.56 -6.89
N THR A 104 -2.17 18.45 -5.59
CA THR A 104 -1.36 17.66 -4.65
C THR A 104 -1.27 16.20 -5.08
N ALA A 105 -2.42 15.58 -5.41
CA ALA A 105 -2.48 14.19 -5.83
C ALA A 105 -1.68 13.95 -7.13
N ASP A 106 -1.83 14.84 -8.12
CA ASP A 106 -1.07 14.78 -9.38
C ASP A 106 0.44 14.89 -9.15
N ASN A 107 0.86 15.78 -8.24
CA ASN A 107 2.26 15.87 -7.84
C ASN A 107 2.76 14.57 -7.17
N TYR A 108 1.95 13.93 -6.32
CA TYR A 108 2.31 12.64 -5.73
C TYR A 108 2.44 11.54 -6.78
N TYR A 109 1.50 11.45 -7.73
CA TYR A 109 1.58 10.52 -8.85
C TYR A 109 2.87 10.73 -9.67
N ALA A 110 3.14 11.98 -10.06
CA ALA A 110 4.34 12.31 -10.83
C ALA A 110 5.64 11.99 -10.07
N ARG A 111 5.71 12.33 -8.77
CA ARG A 111 6.88 12.04 -7.93
C ARG A 111 7.10 10.55 -7.74
N ALA A 112 6.04 9.76 -7.56
CA ALA A 112 6.14 8.32 -7.43
C ALA A 112 6.86 7.70 -8.65
N ILE A 113 6.46 8.08 -9.86
CA ILE A 113 7.08 7.59 -11.09
C ILE A 113 8.51 8.12 -11.25
N ASN A 114 8.76 9.40 -10.96
CA ASN A 114 10.10 9.99 -11.04
C ASN A 114 11.11 9.34 -10.08
N ILE A 115 10.67 8.85 -8.93
CA ILE A 115 11.52 8.14 -7.97
C ILE A 115 11.83 6.72 -8.43
N ALA A 116 10.86 6.02 -9.06
CA ALA A 116 11.05 4.65 -9.53
C ALA A 116 11.78 4.55 -10.88
N ALA A 117 11.60 5.52 -11.78
CA ALA A 117 12.14 5.49 -13.15
C ALA A 117 13.68 5.35 -13.23
N PRO A 118 14.50 5.98 -12.36
CA PRO A 118 15.95 5.81 -12.36
C PRO A 118 16.45 4.38 -12.17
N LEU A 119 15.62 3.48 -11.62
CA LEU A 119 15.94 2.06 -11.49
C LEU A 119 16.05 1.36 -12.85
N LYS A 120 15.50 1.96 -13.93
CA LYS A 120 15.53 1.42 -15.30
C LYS A 120 14.95 0.00 -15.43
N LYS A 121 13.99 -0.32 -14.56
CA LYS A 121 13.25 -1.59 -14.56
C LYS A 121 11.82 -1.32 -14.97
N GLY A 122 11.53 -1.47 -16.27
CA GLY A 122 10.23 -1.09 -16.85
C GLY A 122 9.03 -1.72 -16.14
N TYR A 123 9.16 -2.97 -15.68
CA TYR A 123 8.12 -3.65 -14.93
C TYR A 123 7.71 -2.91 -13.65
N ILE A 124 8.63 -2.19 -12.98
CA ILE A 124 8.31 -1.45 -11.75
C ILE A 124 7.26 -0.38 -12.05
N VAL A 125 7.54 0.45 -13.06
CA VAL A 125 6.64 1.51 -13.51
C VAL A 125 5.34 0.91 -14.04
N GLU A 126 5.41 -0.21 -14.76
CA GLU A 126 4.23 -0.91 -15.29
C GLU A 126 3.28 -1.35 -14.17
N PHE A 127 3.76 -2.06 -13.14
CA PHE A 127 2.92 -2.48 -12.01
C PHE A 127 2.34 -1.28 -11.25
N MET A 128 3.15 -0.24 -11.03
CA MET A 128 2.72 1.00 -10.36
C MET A 128 1.58 1.68 -11.14
N VAL A 129 1.75 1.89 -12.45
CA VAL A 129 0.74 2.55 -13.29
C VAL A 129 -0.50 1.69 -13.43
N LYS A 130 -0.36 0.38 -13.59
CA LYS A 130 -1.50 -0.55 -13.64
C LYS A 130 -2.35 -0.47 -12.37
N ALA A 131 -1.72 -0.45 -11.20
CA ALA A 131 -2.44 -0.34 -9.93
C ALA A 131 -3.25 0.97 -9.82
N ILE A 132 -2.69 2.09 -10.30
CA ILE A 132 -3.41 3.38 -10.33
C ILE A 132 -4.60 3.30 -11.29
N ALA A 133 -4.40 2.71 -12.48
CA ALA A 133 -5.48 2.54 -13.45
C ALA A 133 -6.62 1.69 -12.88
N ASP A 134 -6.29 0.57 -12.23
CA ASP A 134 -7.27 -0.29 -11.57
C ASP A 134 -8.08 0.52 -10.52
N ILE A 135 -7.41 1.31 -9.66
CA ILE A 135 -8.08 2.16 -8.66
C ILE A 135 -8.99 3.19 -9.33
N ALA A 136 -8.52 3.87 -10.38
CA ALA A 136 -9.31 4.87 -11.08
C ALA A 136 -10.57 4.26 -11.72
N GLU A 137 -10.44 3.10 -12.36
CA GLU A 137 -11.57 2.36 -12.91
C GLU A 137 -12.57 1.93 -11.84
N ALA A 138 -12.09 1.54 -10.65
CA ALA A 138 -12.93 1.21 -9.52
C ALA A 138 -13.77 2.42 -9.07
N GLU A 139 -13.14 3.58 -8.94
CA GLU A 139 -13.81 4.83 -8.54
C GLU A 139 -14.83 5.30 -9.60
N ILE A 140 -14.51 5.20 -10.88
CA ILE A 140 -15.48 5.46 -11.96
C ILE A 140 -16.68 4.53 -11.85
N SER A 141 -16.43 3.23 -11.65
CA SER A 141 -17.49 2.23 -11.54
C SER A 141 -18.42 2.49 -10.34
N LYS A 142 -17.88 2.96 -9.21
CA LYS A 142 -18.70 3.38 -8.04
C LYS A 142 -19.64 4.54 -8.41
N LEU A 143 -19.12 5.55 -9.09
CA LEU A 143 -19.89 6.72 -9.51
C LEU A 143 -21.00 6.37 -10.51
N GLU A 144 -20.73 5.47 -11.46
CA GLU A 144 -21.69 5.05 -12.48
C GLU A 144 -22.82 4.18 -11.91
N THR A 145 -22.49 3.29 -10.97
CA THR A 145 -23.45 2.32 -10.42
C THR A 145 -24.21 2.84 -9.20
N GLY A 146 -23.75 3.94 -8.59
CA GLY A 146 -24.26 4.40 -7.29
C GLY A 146 -24.06 3.37 -6.17
N ALA A 147 -23.21 2.36 -6.40
CA ALA A 147 -22.95 1.31 -5.43
C ALA A 147 -22.25 1.92 -4.21
N GLN A 148 -22.92 1.85 -3.06
CA GLN A 148 -22.28 2.07 -1.77
C GLN A 148 -21.20 1.00 -1.57
N SER A 149 -20.07 1.41 -1.01
CA SER A 149 -18.82 0.62 -0.85
C SER A 149 -18.94 -0.70 -0.06
N SER A 150 -20.14 -1.11 0.33
CA SER A 150 -20.42 -2.28 1.16
C SER A 150 -20.44 -3.61 0.40
N ASP A 151 -20.51 -3.63 -0.94
CA ASP A 151 -20.39 -4.90 -1.69
C ASP A 151 -18.93 -5.29 -1.87
N LEU A 152 -18.47 -5.94 -0.81
CA LEU A 152 -17.15 -6.46 -0.56
C LEU A 152 -16.68 -7.51 -1.60
N ASN A 153 -17.61 -8.19 -2.29
CA ASN A 153 -17.29 -9.13 -3.37
C ASN A 153 -17.31 -8.50 -4.77
N SER A 154 -17.43 -7.18 -4.88
CA SER A 154 -17.47 -6.51 -6.17
C SER A 154 -16.08 -6.40 -6.81
N VAL A 155 -16.04 -6.47 -8.15
CA VAL A 155 -14.84 -6.18 -8.97
C VAL A 155 -14.21 -4.82 -8.61
N VAL A 156 -15.03 -3.90 -8.10
CA VAL A 156 -14.63 -2.58 -7.60
C VAL A 156 -13.75 -2.70 -6.35
N ALA A 157 -14.14 -3.51 -5.36
CA ALA A 157 -13.34 -3.74 -4.16
C ALA A 157 -11.98 -4.39 -4.50
N GLU A 158 -11.96 -5.34 -5.43
CA GLU A 158 -10.72 -6.00 -5.86
C GLU A 158 -9.69 -5.04 -6.47
N LYS A 159 -10.16 -4.07 -7.28
CA LYS A 159 -9.30 -3.10 -7.93
C LYS A 159 -8.67 -2.10 -6.95
N HIS A 160 -9.28 -1.85 -5.79
CA HIS A 160 -8.65 -1.08 -4.71
C HIS A 160 -7.48 -1.80 -4.03
N LEU A 161 -7.42 -3.13 -4.13
CA LEU A 161 -6.34 -3.94 -3.57
C LEU A 161 -5.11 -4.00 -4.49
N SER A 162 -5.20 -3.45 -5.70
CA SER A 162 -4.16 -3.52 -6.73
C SER A 162 -2.82 -2.96 -6.25
N LEU A 163 -2.81 -1.87 -5.46
CA LEU A 163 -1.59 -1.31 -4.88
C LEU A 163 -0.92 -2.27 -3.88
N PHE A 164 -1.71 -2.95 -3.04
CA PHE A 164 -1.19 -3.92 -2.06
C PHE A 164 -0.61 -5.16 -2.76
N ARG A 165 -1.34 -5.68 -3.76
CA ARG A 165 -0.87 -6.80 -4.60
C ARG A 165 0.41 -6.42 -5.35
N SER A 166 0.47 -5.19 -5.89
CA SER A 166 1.65 -4.68 -6.60
C SER A 166 2.84 -4.52 -5.68
N ALA A 167 2.66 -4.04 -4.44
CA ALA A 167 3.73 -3.95 -3.45
C ALA A 167 4.37 -5.31 -3.20
N VAL A 168 3.57 -6.36 -2.95
CA VAL A 168 4.10 -7.71 -2.77
C VAL A 168 4.79 -8.21 -4.04
N LYS A 169 4.14 -8.10 -5.20
CA LYS A 169 4.68 -8.60 -6.47
C LYS A 169 6.02 -7.95 -6.81
N LEU A 170 6.14 -6.65 -6.62
CA LEU A 170 7.37 -5.91 -6.87
C LEU A 170 8.50 -6.32 -5.92
N GLY A 171 8.21 -6.51 -4.62
CA GLY A 171 9.22 -6.98 -3.68
C GLY A 171 9.77 -8.34 -4.07
N LEU A 172 8.90 -9.27 -4.49
CA LEU A 172 9.29 -10.60 -4.98
C LEU A 172 10.12 -10.56 -6.28
N LEU A 173 9.72 -9.72 -7.24
CA LEU A 173 10.43 -9.58 -8.51
C LEU A 173 11.80 -8.93 -8.34
N ILE A 174 11.89 -7.89 -7.51
CA ILE A 174 13.15 -7.18 -7.24
C ILE A 174 14.14 -8.12 -6.55
N SER A 175 13.67 -8.94 -5.61
CA SER A 175 14.50 -9.86 -4.84
C SER A 175 14.70 -11.24 -5.49
N ASN A 176 14.11 -11.51 -6.65
CA ASN A 176 14.16 -12.81 -7.32
C ASN A 176 13.66 -13.97 -6.44
N CYS A 177 12.54 -13.80 -5.74
CA CYS A 177 11.91 -14.87 -4.96
C CYS A 177 11.37 -16.01 -5.85
N SER A 178 11.22 -17.20 -5.29
CA SER A 178 10.59 -18.34 -5.98
C SER A 178 9.08 -18.15 -6.13
N LEU A 179 8.52 -18.77 -7.18
CA LEU A 179 7.08 -18.70 -7.49
C LEU A 179 6.21 -19.35 -6.40
N ASP A 180 6.76 -20.28 -5.62
CA ASP A 180 6.01 -21.05 -4.61
C ASP A 180 5.45 -20.17 -3.47
N ILE A 181 6.10 -19.04 -3.19
CA ILE A 181 5.70 -18.12 -2.10
C ILE A 181 4.78 -17.00 -2.63
N GLU A 182 4.81 -16.73 -3.93
CA GLU A 182 4.10 -15.60 -4.54
C GLU A 182 2.59 -15.65 -4.28
N GLY A 183 1.94 -16.79 -4.59
CA GLY A 183 0.50 -16.92 -4.42
C GLY A 183 0.05 -16.70 -2.98
N ILE A 184 0.85 -17.16 -2.01
CA ILE A 184 0.54 -17.00 -0.58
C ILE A 184 0.61 -15.53 -0.18
N LEU A 185 1.66 -14.82 -0.57
CA LEU A 185 1.84 -13.42 -0.19
C LEU A 185 0.88 -12.48 -0.93
N ILE A 186 0.49 -12.79 -2.17
CA ILE A 186 -0.53 -12.03 -2.90
C ILE A 186 -1.91 -12.18 -2.24
N ASN A 187 -2.25 -13.38 -1.78
CA ASN A 187 -3.49 -13.60 -1.02
C ASN A 187 -3.44 -12.85 0.31
N PHE A 188 -2.32 -12.92 1.03
CA PHE A 188 -2.11 -12.15 2.25
C PHE A 188 -2.27 -10.64 2.01
N ALA A 189 -1.63 -10.08 0.97
CA ALA A 189 -1.73 -8.67 0.62
C ALA A 189 -3.16 -8.24 0.29
N SER A 190 -3.94 -9.13 -0.35
CA SER A 190 -5.34 -8.88 -0.66
C SER A 190 -6.16 -8.74 0.62
N LEU A 191 -6.04 -9.70 1.55
CA LEU A 191 -6.73 -9.65 2.84
C LEU A 191 -6.28 -8.48 3.70
N PHE A 192 -4.97 -8.19 3.69
CA PHE A 192 -4.41 -7.07 4.41
C PHE A 192 -4.92 -5.73 3.87
N GLY A 193 -4.89 -5.54 2.54
CA GLY A 193 -5.46 -4.36 1.89
C GLY A 193 -6.94 -4.20 2.18
N TYR A 194 -7.64 -5.32 2.32
CA TYR A 194 -9.04 -5.35 2.74
C TYR A 194 -9.23 -4.80 4.15
N ILE A 195 -8.54 -5.37 5.14
CA ILE A 195 -8.57 -4.88 6.54
C ILE A 195 -8.17 -3.41 6.57
N TYR A 196 -7.13 -3.03 5.85
CA TYR A 196 -6.67 -1.65 5.78
C TYR A 196 -7.78 -0.74 5.25
N HIS A 197 -8.44 -1.10 4.14
CA HIS A 197 -9.56 -0.34 3.60
C HIS A 197 -10.71 -0.25 4.59
N ILE A 198 -11.06 -1.35 5.26
CA ILE A 198 -12.12 -1.41 6.28
C ILE A 198 -11.81 -0.50 7.46
N VAL A 199 -10.63 -0.61 8.05
CA VAL A 199 -10.22 0.18 9.22
C VAL A 199 -10.12 1.66 8.86
N TYR A 200 -9.60 1.97 7.66
CA TYR A 200 -9.48 3.33 7.18
C TYR A 200 -10.84 3.95 6.80
N ALA A 201 -11.77 3.16 6.25
CA ALA A 201 -13.16 3.56 6.01
C ALA A 201 -13.95 3.73 7.31
N ALA A 202 -13.75 2.84 8.29
CA ALA A 202 -14.42 2.88 9.59
C ALA A 202 -14.04 4.11 10.43
N GLN A 203 -12.83 4.66 10.25
CA GLN A 203 -12.45 5.96 10.83
C GLN A 203 -13.31 7.13 10.29
N GLY A 204 -14.13 6.90 9.26
CA GLY A 204 -15.04 7.86 8.64
C GLY A 204 -16.55 7.60 8.82
N LYS A 205 -16.98 6.54 9.55
CA LYS A 205 -18.35 6.02 9.78
C LYS A 205 -18.67 4.74 8.98
N ASP A 206 -18.79 3.59 9.65
CA ASP A 206 -19.91 2.63 9.52
C ASP A 206 -19.72 1.45 10.50
N LEU A 207 -20.80 0.92 11.09
CA LEU A 207 -20.79 -0.18 12.07
C LEU A 207 -20.93 -1.58 11.43
N ALA A 208 -21.42 -1.67 10.18
CA ALA A 208 -21.55 -2.94 9.44
C ALA A 208 -20.20 -3.59 9.06
N LEU A 209 -19.12 -2.81 9.10
CA LEU A 209 -17.75 -3.23 8.77
C LEU A 209 -17.11 -4.12 9.85
N ILE A 210 -17.66 -4.13 11.07
CA ILE A 210 -17.11 -4.91 12.20
C ILE A 210 -17.32 -6.42 12.01
N ASP A 211 -18.43 -6.84 11.40
CA ASP A 211 -18.73 -8.26 11.18
C ASP A 211 -17.75 -8.89 10.17
N HIS A 212 -17.35 -8.14 9.14
CA HIS A 212 -16.38 -8.60 8.14
C HIS A 212 -14.95 -8.69 8.66
N LEU A 213 -14.57 -7.93 9.69
CA LEU A 213 -13.26 -8.06 10.34
C LEU A 213 -13.07 -9.44 10.99
N GLY A 214 -14.15 -10.07 11.47
CA GLY A 214 -14.13 -11.43 12.02
C GLY A 214 -13.71 -12.46 10.98
N ASP A 215 -14.27 -12.38 9.78
CA ASP A 215 -13.96 -13.30 8.68
C ASP A 215 -12.55 -13.12 8.13
N VAL A 216 -12.07 -11.87 7.98
CA VAL A 216 -10.70 -11.65 7.49
C VAL A 216 -9.66 -12.12 8.51
N LYS A 217 -9.91 -11.92 9.81
CA LYS A 217 -9.02 -12.44 10.87
C LYS A 217 -8.93 -13.97 10.83
N ASN A 218 -10.04 -14.66 10.58
CA ASN A 218 -10.08 -16.11 10.44
C ASN A 218 -9.33 -16.60 9.19
N GLN A 219 -9.48 -15.91 8.06
CA GLN A 219 -8.77 -16.24 6.82
C GLN A 219 -7.26 -15.97 6.91
N ALA A 220 -6.86 -14.85 7.53
CA ALA A 220 -5.45 -14.56 7.80
C ALA A 220 -4.83 -15.61 8.73
N ALA A 221 -5.55 -16.03 9.78
CA ALA A 221 -5.11 -17.10 10.67
C ALA A 221 -4.99 -18.47 9.96
N LEU A 222 -5.85 -18.74 8.97
CA LEU A 222 -5.78 -19.96 8.16
C LEU A 222 -4.58 -19.96 7.21
N LEU A 223 -4.27 -18.83 6.58
CA LEU A 223 -3.08 -18.68 5.73
C LEU A 223 -1.79 -18.83 6.54
N LEU A 224 -1.74 -18.24 7.74
CA LEU A 224 -0.61 -18.35 8.67
C LEU A 224 -0.32 -19.81 9.06
N ARG A 225 -1.36 -20.64 9.24
CA ARG A 225 -1.22 -22.05 9.63
C ARG A 225 -0.64 -22.95 8.53
N ASN A 226 -0.72 -22.52 7.28
CA ASN A 226 -0.26 -23.31 6.13
C ASN A 226 1.16 -22.95 5.68
N LEU A 227 1.80 -21.96 6.31
CA LEU A 227 3.18 -21.59 6.04
C LEU A 227 4.16 -22.51 6.81
N PRO A 228 5.33 -22.83 6.23
CA PRO A 228 6.44 -23.43 6.97
C PRO A 228 6.74 -22.60 8.24
N LYS A 229 7.02 -23.27 9.37
CA LYS A 229 7.16 -22.63 10.70
C LYS A 229 8.14 -21.45 10.73
N GLU A 230 9.21 -21.51 9.93
CA GLU A 230 10.20 -20.44 9.81
C GLU A 230 9.61 -19.16 9.18
N GLN A 231 8.71 -19.32 8.20
CA GLN A 231 8.04 -18.22 7.49
C GLN A 231 6.85 -17.65 8.27
N GLY A 232 6.19 -18.49 9.09
CA GLY A 232 5.12 -18.05 9.99
C GLY A 232 5.58 -17.03 11.03
N SER A 233 6.79 -17.21 11.60
CA SER A 233 7.35 -16.26 12.56
C SER A 233 7.62 -14.88 11.96
N LEU A 234 8.02 -14.83 10.69
CA LEU A 234 8.26 -13.58 9.98
C LEU A 234 6.93 -12.83 9.75
N LEU A 235 5.88 -13.54 9.37
CA LEU A 235 4.54 -12.99 9.12
C LEU A 235 3.82 -12.56 10.41
N GLU A 236 4.02 -13.28 11.53
CA GLU A 236 3.54 -12.85 12.85
C GLU A 236 4.21 -11.54 13.28
N ASN A 237 5.51 -11.39 13.02
CA ASN A 237 6.22 -10.13 13.25
C ASN A 237 5.76 -9.03 12.28
N MET A 238 5.40 -9.35 11.03
CA MET A 238 4.77 -8.38 10.11
C MET A 238 3.46 -7.85 10.67
N LEU A 239 2.59 -8.73 11.18
CA LEU A 239 1.31 -8.35 11.76
C LEU A 239 1.48 -7.54 13.06
N ALA A 240 2.58 -7.71 13.79
CA ALA A 240 2.91 -6.91 14.97
C ALA A 240 3.52 -5.54 14.62
N ALA A 241 4.14 -5.40 13.44
CA ALA A 241 4.76 -4.17 12.96
C ALA A 241 3.82 -3.24 12.17
N ILE A 242 2.59 -3.69 11.89
CA ILE A 242 1.54 -2.95 11.20
C ILE A 242 0.49 -2.45 12.19
#